data_AF-A0A316GAJ2-F1
#
_entry.id   AF-A0A316GAJ2-F1
#
_cell.length_a   1.000
_cell.length_b   1.000
_cell.length_c   1.000
_cell.angle_alpha   90.00
_cell.angle_beta   90.00
_cell.angle_gamma   90.00
#
_symmetry.space_group_name_H-M   'P 1'
#
loop_
_entity.id
_entity.type
_entity.pdbx_description
1 polymer ?
#
loop_
_entity_poly.entity_id
_entity_poly.type
_entity_poly.pdbx_seq_one_letter_code
_entity_poly.pdbx_strand_id
1 'polypeptide(L)'
;MTIPVRNIYYLLLYAWGHFKSGAVRDVGADQSPDLPNLLGKVLNDGTHRLLRRGLDRGYVEVTEETRSPRGKLRLDVMTKQQTLLRGLAVCDLDELTPDVLHNQVLKASLLSLANCGDVEKGLQHALLTSARRMTGVSPIRLSASLFRRVQLSRNTSQYGFLMRVCELVFHALLPDEEGGGSKFQSILDDETRMSALFEDFLRNFYRSELPGYSAASEIMPWLAEAENEADLAYLPIMKTDITLRSGNRTIVADAKYYKEVLAGGRYDPKVRSAHLYQLSTYLAHVRENEPGKAIAGLLVYPSGGQSLRLHYRLLGTPLTVATVDLSAEWPEIHAELIELIEPAAGTEFSATEDQE
;
A
#
# COMPACT_ATOMS: atom_id res chain seq x y z
N MET A 1 -10.76 -10.94 -14.10
CA MET A 1 -9.29 -11.08 -14.03
C MET A 1 -8.97 -11.90 -12.79
N THR A 2 -8.24 -13.00 -12.92
CA THR A 2 -7.92 -13.86 -11.77
C THR A 2 -6.41 -13.77 -11.54
N ILE A 3 -6.01 -13.22 -10.41
CA ILE A 3 -4.60 -13.06 -10.04
C ILE A 3 -4.25 -14.16 -9.02
N PRO A 4 -3.21 -14.98 -9.25
CA PRO A 4 -2.74 -15.94 -8.26
C PRO A 4 -2.43 -15.28 -6.92
N VAL A 5 -2.81 -15.92 -5.83
CA VAL A 5 -2.62 -15.43 -4.45
C VAL A 5 -1.15 -15.12 -4.16
N ARG A 6 -0.24 -15.95 -4.67
CA ARG A 6 1.21 -15.71 -4.60
C ARG A 6 1.62 -14.36 -5.23
N ASN A 7 1.03 -13.98 -6.36
CA ASN A 7 1.37 -12.75 -7.07
C ASN A 7 0.83 -11.55 -6.31
N ILE A 8 -0.38 -11.66 -5.74
CA ILE A 8 -0.91 -10.65 -4.81
C ILE A 8 0.07 -10.45 -3.65
N TYR A 9 0.64 -11.53 -3.10
CA TYR A 9 1.62 -11.40 -2.02
C TYR A 9 2.87 -10.62 -2.46
N TYR A 10 3.41 -10.87 -3.65
CA TYR A 10 4.51 -10.08 -4.20
C TYR A 10 4.13 -8.61 -4.34
N LEU A 11 2.95 -8.29 -4.91
CA LEU A 11 2.45 -6.91 -5.03
C LEU A 11 2.44 -6.21 -3.67
N LEU A 12 1.89 -6.85 -2.64
CA LEU A 12 1.84 -6.30 -1.28
C LEU A 12 3.23 -6.08 -0.68
N LEU A 13 4.17 -7.01 -0.87
CA LEU A 13 5.53 -6.89 -0.36
C LEU A 13 6.28 -5.70 -0.97
N TYR A 14 6.16 -5.51 -2.28
CA TYR A 14 6.75 -4.37 -2.97
C TYR A 14 6.02 -3.07 -2.62
N ALA A 15 4.69 -3.03 -2.70
CA ALA A 15 3.89 -1.83 -2.41
C ALA A 15 4.15 -1.25 -1.02
N TRP A 16 4.46 -2.10 -0.04
CA TRP A 16 4.78 -1.64 1.32
C TRP A 16 6.28 -1.57 1.64
N GLY A 17 7.16 -1.76 0.64
CA GLY A 17 8.62 -1.62 0.82
C GLY A 17 9.23 -2.68 1.72
N HIS A 18 8.59 -3.85 1.84
CA HIS A 18 9.01 -4.95 2.71
C HIS A 18 9.58 -6.15 1.93
N PHE A 19 9.77 -6.02 0.62
CA PHE A 19 10.41 -7.04 -0.18
C PHE A 19 11.85 -7.28 0.31
N LYS A 20 12.10 -8.51 0.78
CA LYS A 20 13.43 -9.06 1.02
C LYS A 20 13.50 -10.37 0.24
N SER A 21 14.55 -10.57 -0.55
CA SER A 21 14.76 -11.81 -1.30
C SER A 21 14.62 -13.01 -0.36
N GLY A 22 13.60 -13.86 -0.59
CA GLY A 22 13.29 -15.03 0.24
C GLY A 22 12.00 -14.95 1.07
N ALA A 23 11.44 -13.76 1.33
CA ALA A 23 10.25 -13.58 2.18
C ALA A 23 8.99 -14.33 1.69
N VAL A 24 8.90 -14.59 0.38
CA VAL A 24 7.76 -15.30 -0.22
C VAL A 24 7.76 -16.80 0.05
N ARG A 25 8.94 -17.43 0.05
CA ARG A 25 9.07 -18.85 0.38
C ARG A 25 8.84 -19.11 1.87
N ASP A 26 9.25 -18.16 2.72
CA ASP A 26 9.16 -18.28 4.18
C ASP A 26 7.72 -18.35 4.72
N VAL A 27 6.72 -17.80 4.01
CA VAL A 27 5.31 -17.75 4.46
C VAL A 27 4.45 -18.81 3.75
N GLY A 28 5.02 -19.61 2.85
CA GLY A 28 4.28 -20.63 2.09
C GLY A 28 3.16 -20.03 1.25
N ALA A 29 3.39 -18.86 0.64
CA ALA A 29 2.41 -18.17 -0.19
C ALA A 29 1.92 -19.04 -1.36
N ASP A 30 2.82 -19.87 -1.91
CA ASP A 30 2.54 -20.81 -3.00
C ASP A 30 1.55 -21.93 -2.62
N GLN A 31 1.36 -22.17 -1.32
CA GLN A 31 0.47 -23.22 -0.79
C GLN A 31 -0.81 -22.64 -0.18
N SER A 32 -1.06 -21.33 -0.31
CA SER A 32 -2.27 -20.71 0.22
C SER A 32 -3.39 -20.79 -0.82
N PRO A 33 -4.56 -21.37 -0.48
CA PRO A 33 -5.65 -21.55 -1.43
C PRO A 33 -6.29 -20.23 -1.85
N ASP A 34 -6.33 -19.26 -0.94
CA ASP A 34 -6.99 -17.97 -1.13
C ASP A 34 -6.28 -16.84 -0.36
N LEU A 35 -6.73 -15.61 -0.60
CA LEU A 35 -6.22 -14.41 0.05
C LEU A 35 -6.44 -14.39 1.59
N PRO A 36 -7.62 -14.73 2.15
CA PRO A 36 -7.80 -14.83 3.60
C PRO A 36 -6.77 -15.72 4.28
N ASN A 37 -6.51 -16.91 3.73
CA ASN A 37 -5.55 -17.86 4.28
C ASN A 37 -4.11 -17.36 4.14
N LEU A 38 -3.77 -16.68 3.04
CA LEU A 38 -2.48 -16.01 2.90
C LEU A 38 -2.28 -14.93 3.99
N LEU A 39 -3.23 -14.00 4.14
CA LEU A 39 -3.12 -12.92 5.13
C LEU A 39 -3.08 -13.47 6.55
N GLY A 40 -3.83 -14.55 6.83
CA GLY A 40 -3.78 -15.27 8.09
C GLY A 40 -2.40 -15.85 8.39
N LYS A 41 -1.77 -16.54 7.42
CA LYS A 41 -0.40 -17.07 7.59
C LYS A 41 0.61 -15.94 7.81
N VAL A 42 0.53 -14.87 7.01
CA VAL A 42 1.39 -13.69 7.11
C VAL A 42 1.30 -13.05 8.49
N LEU A 43 0.09 -12.82 9.00
CA LEU A 43 -0.11 -12.26 10.33
C LEU A 43 0.37 -13.22 11.42
N ASN A 44 0.05 -14.52 11.32
CA ASN A 44 0.48 -15.49 12.32
C ASN A 44 2.01 -15.56 12.45
N ASP A 45 2.72 -15.65 11.33
CA ASP A 45 4.19 -15.71 11.32
C ASP A 45 4.81 -14.38 11.77
N GLY A 46 4.23 -13.27 11.34
CA GLY A 46 4.58 -11.93 11.82
C GLY A 46 4.46 -11.81 13.33
N THR A 47 3.32 -12.20 13.89
CA THR A 47 3.07 -12.20 15.34
C THR A 47 4.02 -13.15 16.06
N HIS A 48 4.32 -14.33 15.53
CA HIS A 48 5.30 -15.23 16.13
C HIS A 48 6.70 -14.60 16.21
N ARG A 49 7.14 -13.90 15.16
CA ARG A 49 8.41 -13.16 15.17
C ARG A 49 8.41 -12.05 16.21
N LEU A 50 7.32 -11.30 16.35
CA LEU A 50 7.18 -10.27 17.38
C LEU A 50 7.20 -10.88 18.79
N LEU A 51 6.44 -11.95 19.04
CA LEU A 51 6.39 -12.62 20.34
C LEU A 51 7.75 -13.20 20.76
N ARG A 52 8.58 -13.67 19.81
CA ARG A 52 9.95 -14.14 20.08
C ARG A 52 10.89 -13.01 20.49
N ARG A 53 10.70 -11.80 19.95
CA ARG A 53 11.51 -10.61 20.27
C ARG A 53 11.01 -9.88 21.51
N GLY A 54 9.74 -10.06 21.85
CA GLY A 54 9.02 -9.26 22.84
C GLY A 54 8.13 -8.24 22.13
N LEU A 55 6.90 -8.08 22.61
CA LEU A 55 6.01 -7.03 22.14
C LEU A 55 6.57 -5.67 22.56
N ASP A 56 6.41 -4.67 21.69
CA ASP A 56 6.71 -3.29 22.03
C ASP A 56 5.89 -2.85 23.26
N ARG A 57 6.51 -2.03 24.10
CA ARG A 57 5.89 -1.50 25.32
C ARG A 57 5.97 0.01 25.26
N GLY A 58 4.85 0.65 25.56
CA GLY A 58 4.75 2.10 25.66
C GLY A 58 4.39 2.52 27.08
N TYR A 59 4.66 3.78 27.38
CA TYR A 59 4.18 4.40 28.61
C TYR A 59 2.73 4.83 28.40
N VAL A 60 1.85 4.38 29.27
CA VAL A 60 0.45 4.81 29.35
C VAL A 60 0.24 5.44 30.71
N GLU A 61 -0.33 6.64 30.71
CA GLU A 61 -0.69 7.34 31.94
C GLU A 61 -1.89 6.65 32.59
N VAL A 62 -1.69 6.13 33.79
CA VAL A 62 -2.71 5.45 34.59
C VAL A 62 -2.94 6.27 35.86
N THR A 63 -4.19 6.60 36.13
CA THR A 63 -4.59 7.21 37.41
C THR A 63 -5.01 6.10 38.38
N GLU A 64 -4.33 5.98 39.51
CA GLU A 64 -4.68 5.01 40.56
C GLU A 64 -4.92 5.66 41.93
N GLU A 65 -5.81 5.06 42.72
CA GLU A 65 -5.95 5.37 44.16
C GLU A 65 -5.07 4.40 44.96
N THR A 66 -4.02 4.89 45.60
CA THR A 66 -3.04 4.06 46.32
C THR A 66 -2.69 4.60 47.70
N ARG A 67 -2.29 3.70 48.61
CA ARG A 67 -1.73 4.05 49.92
C ARG A 67 -0.24 4.37 49.86
N SER A 68 0.41 4.05 48.74
CA SER A 68 1.85 4.24 48.52
C SER A 68 2.04 5.14 47.30
N PRO A 69 1.84 6.46 47.43
CA PRO A 69 1.84 7.39 46.30
C PRO A 69 3.16 7.35 45.52
N ARG A 70 3.06 7.28 44.20
CA ARG A 70 4.16 7.33 43.24
C ARG A 70 3.74 8.13 42.01
N GLY A 71 4.66 8.82 41.37
CA GLY A 71 4.34 9.67 40.21
C GLY A 71 3.73 11.01 40.62
N LYS A 72 2.81 11.53 39.81
CA LYS A 72 2.25 12.88 39.95
C LYS A 72 0.95 12.86 40.74
N LEU A 73 0.91 13.56 41.87
CA LEU A 73 -0.29 13.65 42.71
C LEU A 73 -1.39 14.50 42.06
N ARG A 74 -2.63 13.99 42.09
CA ARG A 74 -3.83 14.67 41.60
C ARG A 74 -4.62 15.29 42.74
N LEU A 75 -4.07 16.39 43.26
CA LEU A 75 -4.64 17.12 44.40
C LEU A 75 -6.07 17.61 44.14
N ASP A 76 -6.41 17.95 42.88
CA ASP A 76 -7.75 18.34 42.45
C ASP A 76 -8.78 17.22 42.67
N VAL A 77 -8.43 16.00 42.27
CA VAL A 77 -9.27 14.80 42.42
C VAL A 77 -9.35 14.39 43.89
N MET A 78 -8.19 14.35 44.57
CA MET A 78 -8.09 14.00 45.99
C MET A 78 -8.94 14.89 46.89
N THR A 79 -8.99 16.19 46.60
CA THR A 79 -9.79 17.17 47.34
C THR A 79 -11.28 16.96 47.07
N LYS A 80 -11.68 16.82 45.80
CA LYS A 80 -13.08 16.61 45.40
C LYS A 80 -13.68 15.32 45.96
N GLN A 81 -12.90 14.23 45.96
CA GLN A 81 -13.34 12.90 46.39
C GLN A 81 -12.96 12.58 47.84
N GLN A 82 -12.35 13.52 48.55
CA GLN A 82 -11.88 13.40 49.94
C GLN A 82 -11.09 12.10 50.21
N THR A 83 -10.29 11.65 49.23
CA THR A 83 -9.56 10.36 49.31
C THR A 83 -8.54 10.35 50.44
N LEU A 84 -8.01 11.52 50.81
CA LEU A 84 -7.11 11.70 51.95
C LEU A 84 -7.73 11.27 53.28
N LEU A 85 -9.05 11.46 53.48
CA LEU A 85 -9.75 11.01 54.69
C LEU A 85 -9.80 9.47 54.79
N ARG A 86 -9.69 8.78 53.65
CA ARG A 86 -9.61 7.32 53.55
C ARG A 86 -8.16 6.80 53.57
N GLY A 87 -7.18 7.69 53.72
CA GLY A 87 -5.75 7.36 53.68
C GLY A 87 -5.27 6.97 52.27
N LEU A 88 -5.94 7.45 51.22
CA LEU A 88 -5.63 7.14 49.82
C LEU A 88 -5.21 8.41 49.06
N ALA A 89 -4.13 8.29 48.31
CA ALA A 89 -3.67 9.29 47.36
C ALA A 89 -4.06 8.91 45.94
N VAL A 90 -4.46 9.89 45.13
CA VAL A 90 -4.71 9.70 43.70
C VAL A 90 -3.49 10.19 42.94
N CYS A 91 -2.84 9.29 42.20
CA CYS A 91 -1.62 9.61 41.46
C CYS A 91 -1.75 9.19 40.00
N ASP A 92 -1.23 10.03 39.10
CA ASP A 92 -0.97 9.68 37.72
C ASP A 92 0.44 9.09 37.63
N LEU A 93 0.55 7.88 37.09
CA LEU A 93 1.81 7.18 36.90
C LEU A 93 1.93 6.67 35.47
N ASP A 94 3.16 6.71 34.95
CA ASP A 94 3.47 6.18 33.63
C ASP A 94 3.78 4.68 33.74
N GLU A 95 2.81 3.84 33.40
CA GLU A 95 3.00 2.38 33.38
C GLU A 95 3.56 1.92 32.04
N LEU A 96 4.69 1.20 32.07
CA LEU A 96 5.26 0.57 30.88
C LEU A 96 4.49 -0.70 30.53
N THR A 97 3.56 -0.62 29.59
CA THR A 97 2.63 -1.69 29.24
C THR A 97 2.77 -2.12 27.77
N PRO A 98 2.59 -3.42 27.44
CA PRO A 98 2.42 -3.84 26.05
C PRO A 98 1.05 -3.46 25.49
N ASP A 99 0.13 -2.88 26.28
CA ASP A 99 -1.21 -2.46 25.86
C ASP A 99 -1.22 -1.16 25.02
N VAL A 100 -0.36 -1.13 24.00
CA VAL A 100 -0.22 -0.03 23.04
C VAL A 100 -1.05 -0.28 21.79
N LEU A 101 -1.46 0.80 21.13
CA LEU A 101 -2.44 0.76 20.05
C LEU A 101 -2.11 -0.25 18.93
N HIS A 102 -0.86 -0.32 18.46
CA HIS A 102 -0.49 -1.23 17.38
C HIS A 102 -0.54 -2.72 17.81
N ASN A 103 -0.28 -3.03 19.08
CA ASN A 103 -0.47 -4.37 19.62
C ASN A 103 -1.97 -4.70 19.76
N GLN A 104 -2.78 -3.74 20.17
CA GLN A 104 -4.24 -3.90 20.26
C GLN A 104 -4.86 -4.12 18.87
N VAL A 105 -4.45 -3.35 17.87
CA VAL A 105 -4.85 -3.52 16.46
C VAL A 105 -4.46 -4.91 15.96
N LEU A 106 -3.21 -5.33 16.17
CA LEU A 106 -2.75 -6.65 15.77
C LEU A 106 -3.60 -7.77 16.42
N LYS A 107 -3.82 -7.70 17.73
CA LYS A 107 -4.63 -8.68 18.47
C LYS A 107 -6.06 -8.72 17.94
N ALA A 108 -6.66 -7.57 17.69
CA ALA A 108 -8.02 -7.49 17.15
C ALA A 108 -8.09 -8.09 15.74
N SER A 109 -7.13 -7.82 14.84
CA SER A 109 -7.10 -8.40 13.50
C SER A 109 -6.92 -9.93 13.52
N LEU A 110 -6.09 -10.47 14.41
CA LEU A 110 -5.95 -11.92 14.59
C LEU A 110 -7.27 -12.56 15.01
N LEU A 111 -8.00 -11.94 15.94
CA LEU A 111 -9.31 -12.42 16.39
C LEU A 111 -10.36 -12.30 15.27
N SER A 112 -10.34 -11.23 14.48
CA SER A 112 -11.24 -11.06 13.33
C SER A 112 -11.06 -12.16 12.29
N LEU A 113 -9.81 -12.49 11.91
CA LEU A 113 -9.56 -13.59 10.97
C LEU A 113 -9.85 -14.95 11.57
N ALA A 114 -9.58 -15.17 12.86
CA ALA A 114 -9.90 -16.43 13.52
C ALA A 114 -11.41 -16.72 13.53
N ASN A 115 -12.25 -15.69 13.47
CA ASN A 115 -13.71 -15.80 13.39
C ASN A 115 -14.25 -15.78 11.96
N CYS A 116 -13.41 -15.60 10.94
CA CYS A 116 -13.82 -15.57 9.54
C CYS A 116 -13.99 -17.00 9.00
N GLY A 117 -15.16 -17.29 8.44
CA GLY A 117 -15.52 -18.63 7.94
C GLY A 117 -14.69 -19.11 6.74
N ASP A 118 -14.07 -18.18 6.00
CA ASP A 118 -13.26 -18.49 4.81
C ASP A 118 -11.84 -18.95 5.17
N VAL A 119 -11.41 -18.75 6.42
CA VAL A 119 -10.09 -19.17 6.90
C VAL A 119 -10.12 -20.64 7.33
N GLU A 120 -9.11 -21.42 6.95
CA GLU A 120 -9.00 -22.83 7.31
C GLU A 120 -8.98 -23.04 8.83
N LYS A 121 -9.68 -24.07 9.33
CA LYS A 121 -9.82 -24.34 10.77
C LYS A 121 -8.48 -24.46 11.51
N GLY A 122 -7.46 -25.05 10.89
CA GLY A 122 -6.12 -25.15 11.47
C GLY A 122 -5.47 -23.78 11.67
N LEU A 123 -5.62 -22.89 10.68
CA LEU A 123 -5.11 -21.53 10.75
C LEU A 123 -5.91 -20.66 11.71
N GLN A 124 -7.24 -20.79 11.77
CA GLN A 124 -8.08 -20.14 12.79
C GLN A 124 -7.59 -20.48 14.21
N HIS A 125 -7.28 -21.74 14.48
CA HIS A 125 -6.75 -22.17 15.78
C HIS A 125 -5.36 -21.57 16.07
N ALA A 126 -4.48 -21.53 15.07
CA ALA A 126 -3.16 -20.90 15.20
C ALA A 126 -3.26 -19.40 15.50
N LEU A 127 -4.11 -18.67 14.76
CA LEU A 127 -4.38 -17.25 14.96
C LEU A 127 -4.91 -16.96 16.36
N LEU A 128 -5.88 -17.75 16.83
CA LEU A 128 -6.43 -17.63 18.18
C LEU A 128 -5.36 -17.89 19.25
N THR A 129 -4.50 -18.88 19.03
CA THR A 129 -3.38 -19.19 19.93
C THR A 129 -2.38 -18.03 19.99
N SER A 130 -2.02 -17.45 18.84
CA SER A 130 -1.16 -16.28 18.76
C SER A 130 -1.77 -15.07 19.47
N ALA A 131 -3.08 -14.81 19.30
CA ALA A 131 -3.79 -13.75 19.99
C ALA A 131 -3.83 -13.94 21.52
N ARG A 132 -3.98 -15.19 22.00
CA ARG A 132 -3.96 -15.53 23.44
C ARG A 132 -2.58 -15.31 24.07
N ARG A 133 -1.50 -15.54 23.32
CA ARG A 133 -0.12 -15.30 23.77
C ARG A 133 0.22 -13.82 23.92
N MET A 134 -0.56 -12.91 23.35
CA MET A 134 -0.45 -11.47 23.58
C MET A 134 -1.10 -11.10 24.93
N THR A 135 -0.46 -11.57 26.02
CA THR A 135 -0.87 -11.30 27.40
C THR A 135 -0.63 -9.84 27.75
N GLY A 136 -1.57 -9.22 28.47
CA GLY A 136 -1.49 -7.79 28.82
C GLY A 136 -1.85 -6.84 27.68
N VAL A 137 -2.43 -7.33 26.58
CA VAL A 137 -2.96 -6.51 25.48
C VAL A 137 -4.48 -6.64 25.45
N SER A 138 -5.18 -5.52 25.50
CA SER A 138 -6.64 -5.45 25.48
C SER A 138 -7.17 -5.54 24.04
N PRO A 139 -8.21 -6.33 23.77
CA PRO A 139 -8.85 -6.31 22.46
C PRO A 139 -9.62 -5.00 22.27
N ILE A 140 -9.58 -4.46 21.06
CA ILE A 140 -10.32 -3.25 20.68
C ILE A 140 -11.22 -3.51 19.47
N ARG A 141 -12.26 -2.70 19.29
CA ARG A 141 -13.05 -2.69 18.06
C ARG A 141 -12.28 -1.93 16.99
N LEU A 142 -11.96 -2.60 15.89
CA LEU A 142 -11.27 -1.99 14.76
C LEU A 142 -12.15 -0.92 14.08
N SER A 143 -11.49 0.16 13.62
CA SER A 143 -12.10 1.20 12.81
C SER A 143 -11.04 1.82 11.90
N ALA A 144 -11.45 2.40 10.77
CA ALA A 144 -10.53 3.02 9.81
C ALA A 144 -9.71 4.16 10.42
N SER A 145 -10.24 4.87 11.42
CA SER A 145 -9.54 5.97 12.09
C SER A 145 -8.39 5.49 12.99
N LEU A 146 -8.43 4.24 13.49
CA LEU A 146 -7.36 3.69 14.32
C LEU A 146 -6.06 3.53 13.54
N PHE A 147 -6.12 3.05 12.29
CA PHE A 147 -4.93 2.87 11.46
C PHE A 147 -4.18 4.18 11.20
N ARG A 148 -4.90 5.29 11.06
CA ARG A 148 -4.30 6.64 10.93
C ARG A 148 -3.67 7.15 12.23
N ARG A 149 -4.11 6.65 13.39
CA ARG A 149 -3.57 7.03 14.71
C ARG A 149 -2.34 6.22 15.11
N VAL A 150 -2.10 5.09 14.44
CA VAL A 150 -0.91 4.27 14.69
C VAL A 150 0.32 5.05 14.24
N GLN A 151 1.11 5.50 15.21
CA GLN A 151 2.40 6.12 14.97
C GLN A 151 3.51 5.11 15.25
N LEU A 152 4.28 4.79 14.21
CA LEU A 152 5.43 3.90 14.33
C LEU A 152 6.71 4.73 14.33
N SER A 153 7.59 4.42 15.28
CA SER A 153 8.94 4.98 15.35
C SER A 153 9.92 4.06 14.63
N ARG A 154 11.19 4.48 14.51
CA ARG A 154 12.25 3.61 13.97
C ARG A 154 12.35 2.29 14.74
N ASN A 155 12.11 2.32 16.05
CA ASN A 155 12.17 1.15 16.93
C ASN A 155 10.98 0.19 16.72
N THR A 156 9.85 0.70 16.23
CA THR A 156 8.65 -0.10 15.94
C THR A 156 8.42 -0.32 14.44
N SER A 157 9.42 -0.03 13.60
CA SER A 157 9.36 -0.22 12.14
C SER A 157 8.99 -1.65 11.72
N GLN A 158 9.34 -2.64 12.52
CA GLN A 158 8.97 -4.05 12.33
C GLN A 158 7.45 -4.32 12.36
N TYR A 159 6.66 -3.43 12.96
CA TYR A 159 5.20 -3.49 12.94
C TYR A 159 4.60 -2.94 11.65
N GLY A 160 5.33 -2.12 10.89
CA GLY A 160 4.80 -1.40 9.72
C GLY A 160 4.08 -2.31 8.74
N PHE A 161 4.74 -3.39 8.33
CA PHE A 161 4.16 -4.40 7.45
C PHE A 161 2.88 -5.01 8.02
N LEU A 162 2.91 -5.41 9.29
CA LEU A 162 1.77 -6.07 9.93
C LEU A 162 0.60 -5.10 10.10
N MET A 163 0.86 -3.82 10.34
CA MET A 163 -0.19 -2.81 10.42
C MET A 163 -0.89 -2.62 9.07
N ARG A 164 -0.15 -2.67 7.96
CA ARG A 164 -0.73 -2.64 6.61
C ARG A 164 -1.56 -3.89 6.30
N VAL A 165 -1.08 -5.06 6.70
CA VAL A 165 -1.85 -6.31 6.58
C VAL A 165 -3.12 -6.24 7.44
N CYS A 166 -3.04 -5.75 8.68
CA CYS A 166 -4.19 -5.55 9.57
C CYS A 166 -5.21 -4.57 8.97
N GLU A 167 -4.76 -3.49 8.33
CA GLU A 167 -5.59 -2.52 7.62
C GLU A 167 -6.32 -3.17 6.44
N LEU A 168 -5.60 -3.97 5.64
CA LEU A 168 -6.16 -4.73 4.52
C LEU A 168 -7.22 -5.73 5.00
N VAL A 169 -6.92 -6.50 6.05
CA VAL A 169 -7.84 -7.46 6.68
C VAL A 169 -9.09 -6.76 7.21
N PHE A 170 -8.93 -5.61 7.85
CA PHE A 170 -10.07 -4.85 8.37
C PHE A 170 -11.04 -4.46 7.25
N HIS A 171 -10.51 -3.97 6.13
CA HIS A 171 -11.34 -3.58 4.99
C HIS A 171 -11.96 -4.78 4.28
N ALA A 172 -11.25 -5.90 4.19
CA ALA A 172 -11.77 -7.13 3.60
C ALA A 172 -12.94 -7.74 4.38
N LEU A 173 -12.96 -7.57 5.70
CA LEU A 173 -13.96 -8.15 6.59
C LEU A 173 -15.13 -7.21 6.89
N LEU A 174 -15.22 -6.07 6.21
CA LEU A 174 -16.40 -5.22 6.32
C LEU A 174 -17.63 -5.98 5.79
N PRO A 175 -18.78 -5.91 6.48
CA PRO A 175 -20.01 -6.52 5.98
C PRO A 175 -20.44 -5.85 4.68
N ASP A 176 -20.97 -6.65 3.75
CA ASP A 176 -21.58 -6.15 2.52
C ASP A 176 -22.88 -5.38 2.82
N GLU A 177 -23.38 -4.58 1.87
CA GLU A 177 -24.61 -3.78 2.04
C GLU A 177 -25.84 -4.63 2.43
N GLU A 178 -25.80 -5.94 2.14
CA GLU A 178 -26.84 -6.91 2.48
C GLU A 178 -26.71 -7.54 3.90
N GLY A 179 -25.72 -7.13 4.71
CA GLY A 179 -25.60 -7.51 6.12
C GLY A 179 -25.31 -8.99 6.39
N GLY A 180 -24.97 -9.77 5.36
CA GLY A 180 -24.45 -11.13 5.52
C GLY A 180 -23.15 -11.10 6.32
N GLY A 181 -22.98 -12.03 7.27
CA GLY A 181 -21.81 -12.11 8.17
C GLY A 181 -20.46 -12.05 7.43
N SER A 182 -19.36 -11.85 8.19
CA SER A 182 -18.02 -11.49 7.67
C SER A 182 -17.40 -12.52 6.70
N LYS A 183 -17.92 -12.55 5.47
CA LYS A 183 -17.25 -13.12 4.31
C LYS A 183 -16.16 -12.16 3.90
N PHE A 184 -15.02 -12.70 3.50
CA PHE A 184 -13.92 -11.90 3.01
C PHE A 184 -14.32 -11.30 1.66
N GLN A 185 -14.59 -10.00 1.63
CA GLN A 185 -14.87 -9.29 0.39
C GLN A 185 -13.65 -9.39 -0.53
N SER A 186 -13.92 -9.53 -1.83
CA SER A 186 -12.89 -9.52 -2.85
C SER A 186 -12.31 -8.11 -2.94
N ILE A 187 -11.26 -7.83 -2.17
CA ILE A 187 -10.51 -6.56 -2.24
C ILE A 187 -10.04 -6.28 -3.67
N LEU A 188 -9.83 -7.33 -4.46
CA LEU A 188 -9.45 -7.25 -5.87
C LEU A 188 -10.49 -6.54 -6.74
N ASP A 189 -11.74 -6.44 -6.27
CA ASP A 189 -12.83 -5.73 -6.94
C ASP A 189 -12.93 -4.24 -6.53
N ASP A 190 -12.25 -3.80 -5.47
CA ASP A 190 -12.13 -2.38 -5.11
C ASP A 190 -11.07 -1.71 -6.00
N GLU A 191 -11.51 -1.20 -7.15
CA GLU A 191 -10.64 -0.53 -8.13
C GLU A 191 -9.84 0.63 -7.52
N THR A 192 -10.42 1.36 -6.55
CA THR A 192 -9.76 2.52 -5.95
C THR A 192 -8.55 2.09 -5.10
N ARG A 193 -8.74 1.09 -4.24
CA ARG A 193 -7.65 0.57 -3.41
C ARG A 193 -6.62 -0.17 -4.24
N MET A 194 -7.06 -0.95 -5.23
CA MET A 194 -6.17 -1.70 -6.09
C MET A 194 -5.36 -0.79 -7.01
N SER A 195 -5.90 0.36 -7.45
CA SER A 195 -5.13 1.38 -8.16
C SER A 195 -3.98 1.90 -7.28
N ALA A 196 -4.30 2.36 -6.07
CA ALA A 196 -3.28 2.86 -5.15
C ALA A 196 -2.22 1.79 -4.81
N LEU A 197 -2.65 0.54 -4.61
CA LEU A 197 -1.74 -0.58 -4.38
C LEU A 197 -0.83 -0.83 -5.60
N PHE A 198 -1.38 -0.78 -6.80
CA PHE A 198 -0.64 -1.04 -8.04
C PHE A 198 0.36 0.08 -8.34
N GLU A 199 -0.01 1.34 -8.09
CA GLU A 199 0.89 2.49 -8.14
C GLU A 199 2.06 2.34 -7.15
N ASP A 200 1.76 2.05 -5.88
CA ASP A 200 2.77 1.83 -4.85
C ASP A 200 3.68 0.64 -5.17
N PHE A 201 3.09 -0.43 -5.69
CA PHE A 201 3.78 -1.63 -6.17
C PHE A 201 4.82 -1.26 -7.22
N LEU A 202 4.40 -0.69 -8.34
CA LEU A 202 5.29 -0.36 -9.45
C LEU A 202 6.38 0.63 -9.03
N ARG A 203 6.02 1.64 -8.23
CA ARG A 203 6.98 2.63 -7.74
C ARG A 203 8.09 2.00 -6.92
N ASN A 204 7.73 1.13 -5.98
CA ASN A 204 8.71 0.47 -5.11
C ASN A 204 9.45 -0.67 -5.83
N PHE A 205 8.80 -1.34 -6.76
CA PHE A 205 9.43 -2.30 -7.67
C PHE A 205 10.56 -1.63 -8.45
N TYR A 206 10.27 -0.56 -9.20
CA TYR A 206 11.30 0.12 -9.98
C TYR A 206 12.38 0.78 -9.09
N ARG A 207 12.03 1.25 -7.90
CA ARG A 207 13.03 1.76 -6.94
C ARG A 207 14.04 0.69 -6.51
N SER A 208 13.58 -0.55 -6.36
CA SER A 208 14.41 -1.65 -5.84
C SER A 208 15.15 -2.41 -6.94
N GLU A 209 14.50 -2.61 -8.09
CA GLU A 209 14.99 -3.50 -9.15
C GLU A 209 15.80 -2.77 -10.25
N LEU A 210 15.72 -1.44 -10.35
CA LEU A 210 16.45 -0.66 -11.36
C LEU A 210 17.56 0.22 -10.73
N PRO A 211 18.73 -0.36 -10.39
CA PRO A 211 19.85 0.40 -9.87
C PRO A 211 20.33 1.41 -10.92
N GLY A 212 20.16 2.70 -10.64
CA GLY A 212 20.48 3.80 -11.56
C GLY A 212 19.27 4.67 -11.94
N TYR A 213 18.06 4.21 -11.63
CA TYR A 213 16.86 5.04 -11.68
C TYR A 213 16.40 5.43 -10.27
N SER A 214 16.01 6.69 -10.10
CA SER A 214 15.18 7.10 -8.97
C SER A 214 13.71 6.94 -9.35
N ALA A 215 12.92 6.27 -8.51
CA ALA A 215 11.47 6.12 -8.70
C ALA A 215 10.69 6.82 -7.57
N ALA A 216 9.87 7.80 -7.92
CA ALA A 216 9.08 8.59 -6.98
C ALA A 216 7.70 8.97 -7.54
N SER A 217 6.76 9.31 -6.66
CA SER A 217 5.57 10.08 -7.02
C SER A 217 5.86 11.53 -6.70
N GLU A 218 5.54 12.43 -7.64
CA GLU A 218 5.98 13.81 -7.55
C GLU A 218 4.82 14.75 -7.76
N ILE A 219 4.78 15.80 -6.93
CA ILE A 219 3.92 16.95 -7.17
C ILE A 219 4.72 17.92 -8.02
N MET A 220 4.23 18.17 -9.23
CA MET A 220 4.80 19.12 -10.17
C MET A 220 4.04 20.44 -10.08
N PRO A 221 4.73 21.59 -10.03
CA PRO A 221 4.05 22.87 -10.19
C PRO A 221 3.53 22.99 -11.62
N TRP A 222 2.37 23.63 -11.78
CA TRP A 222 1.89 24.00 -13.10
C TRP A 222 2.81 25.04 -13.72
N LEU A 223 3.15 24.83 -14.99
CA LEU A 223 3.79 25.85 -15.82
C LEU A 223 2.69 26.73 -16.41
N ALA A 224 2.12 27.57 -15.54
CA ALA A 224 1.01 28.45 -15.87
C ALA A 224 1.30 29.86 -15.36
N GLU A 225 0.86 30.85 -16.13
CA GLU A 225 0.85 32.25 -15.73
C GLU A 225 -0.60 32.67 -15.44
N ALA A 226 -0.80 33.50 -14.43
CA ALA A 226 -2.10 34.05 -14.06
C ALA A 226 -2.00 35.56 -13.89
N GLU A 227 -3.07 36.29 -14.23
CA GLU A 227 -3.14 37.74 -14.01
C GLU A 227 -3.02 38.10 -12.52
N ASN A 228 -3.51 37.22 -11.65
CA ASN A 228 -3.30 37.28 -10.21
C ASN A 228 -2.69 35.95 -9.73
N GLU A 229 -1.55 36.01 -9.03
CA GLU A 229 -0.87 34.82 -8.51
C GLU A 229 -1.76 34.00 -7.56
N ALA A 230 -2.70 34.64 -6.85
CA ALA A 230 -3.65 33.95 -5.98
C ALA A 230 -4.54 32.96 -6.74
N ASP A 231 -4.75 33.17 -8.04
CA ASP A 231 -5.60 32.31 -8.86
C ASP A 231 -4.93 30.96 -9.17
N LEU A 232 -3.60 30.89 -9.11
CA LEU A 232 -2.86 29.63 -9.27
C LEU A 232 -3.21 28.61 -8.19
N ALA A 233 -3.72 29.04 -7.02
CA ALA A 233 -4.17 28.16 -5.95
C ALA A 233 -5.42 27.34 -6.31
N TYR A 234 -6.18 27.74 -7.33
CA TYR A 234 -7.34 26.99 -7.82
C TYR A 234 -6.96 25.91 -8.85
N LEU A 235 -5.71 25.88 -9.30
CA LEU A 235 -5.25 24.80 -10.18
C LEU A 235 -5.21 23.48 -9.41
N PRO A 236 -5.61 22.36 -10.03
CA PRO A 236 -5.58 21.05 -9.37
C PRO A 236 -4.13 20.65 -9.08
N ILE A 237 -3.91 19.81 -8.06
CA ILE A 237 -2.56 19.31 -7.78
C ILE A 237 -2.13 18.38 -8.92
N MET A 238 -1.05 18.75 -9.62
CA MET A 238 -0.46 17.90 -10.65
C MET A 238 0.48 16.89 -9.97
N LYS A 239 -0.03 15.69 -9.71
CA LYS A 239 0.75 14.61 -9.09
C LYS A 239 0.90 13.45 -10.06
N THR A 240 2.13 12.99 -10.29
CA THR A 240 2.41 11.78 -11.07
C THR A 240 2.36 10.54 -10.19
N ASP A 241 1.93 9.42 -10.75
CA ASP A 241 1.96 8.13 -10.05
C ASP A 241 3.40 7.69 -9.86
N ILE A 242 4.18 7.72 -10.95
CA ILE A 242 5.56 7.26 -11.01
C ILE A 242 6.35 8.13 -12.00
N THR A 243 7.42 8.76 -11.51
CA THR A 243 8.46 9.38 -12.33
C THR A 243 9.75 8.60 -12.10
N LEU A 244 10.30 8.03 -13.18
CA LEU A 244 11.60 7.37 -13.20
C LEU A 244 12.63 8.33 -13.79
N ARG A 245 13.68 8.68 -13.05
CA ARG A 245 14.79 9.50 -13.57
C ARG A 245 16.11 8.77 -13.51
N SER A 246 16.85 8.87 -14.61
CA SER A 246 18.26 8.54 -14.73
C SER A 246 19.03 9.80 -15.18
N GLY A 247 20.35 9.70 -15.29
CA GLY A 247 21.22 10.83 -15.65
C GLY A 247 20.84 11.51 -16.97
N ASN A 248 20.38 10.75 -17.96
CA ASN A 248 20.06 11.26 -19.31
C ASN A 248 18.60 11.02 -19.75
N ARG A 249 17.76 10.40 -18.91
CA ARG A 249 16.40 9.97 -19.29
C ARG A 249 15.41 10.15 -18.16
N THR A 250 14.20 10.58 -18.51
CA THR A 250 13.06 10.68 -17.60
C THR A 250 11.86 9.95 -18.21
N ILE A 251 11.25 9.04 -17.45
CA ILE A 251 10.04 8.32 -17.85
C ILE A 251 8.94 8.69 -16.88
N VAL A 252 7.84 9.23 -17.42
CA VAL A 252 6.63 9.46 -16.64
C VAL A 252 5.71 8.28 -16.89
N ALA A 253 5.38 7.55 -15.84
CA ALA A 253 4.48 6.42 -15.89
C ALA A 253 3.19 6.69 -15.11
N ASP A 254 2.07 6.31 -15.70
CA ASP A 254 0.73 6.41 -15.13
C ASP A 254 0.13 4.99 -15.08
N ALA A 255 -0.25 4.56 -13.88
CA ALA A 255 -0.58 3.17 -13.58
C ALA A 255 -2.07 3.06 -13.28
N LYS A 256 -2.79 2.25 -14.05
CA LYS A 256 -4.24 2.26 -14.02
C LYS A 256 -4.79 0.85 -13.79
N TYR A 257 -5.44 0.63 -12.65
CA TYR A 257 -6.08 -0.63 -12.33
C TYR A 257 -7.54 -0.63 -12.81
N TYR A 258 -7.82 -1.28 -13.94
CA TYR A 258 -9.17 -1.43 -14.48
C TYR A 258 -9.42 -2.87 -14.90
N LYS A 259 -10.66 -3.35 -14.75
CA LYS A 259 -11.07 -4.66 -15.29
C LYS A 259 -10.95 -4.72 -16.82
N GLU A 260 -11.20 -3.61 -17.50
CA GLU A 260 -11.10 -3.45 -18.95
C GLU A 260 -10.09 -2.36 -19.33
N VAL A 261 -8.98 -2.79 -19.92
CA VAL A 261 -7.85 -1.96 -20.33
C VAL A 261 -8.24 -0.97 -21.44
N LEU A 262 -8.97 -1.46 -22.45
CA LEU A 262 -9.41 -0.68 -23.60
C LEU A 262 -10.87 -0.27 -23.41
N ALA A 263 -11.19 0.97 -23.77
CA ALA A 263 -12.54 1.50 -23.88
C ALA A 263 -13.12 1.21 -25.26
N GLY A 264 -14.44 1.14 -25.38
CA GLY A 264 -15.10 0.68 -26.59
C GLY A 264 -15.16 -0.85 -26.60
N GLY A 265 -16.36 -1.39 -26.84
CA GLY A 265 -16.59 -2.83 -26.76
C GLY A 265 -15.73 -3.65 -27.74
N ARG A 266 -15.98 -4.95 -27.81
CA ARG A 266 -15.17 -5.95 -28.55
C ARG A 266 -14.79 -5.59 -30.00
N TYR A 267 -15.51 -4.66 -30.65
CA TYR A 267 -15.36 -4.32 -32.07
C TYR A 267 -14.56 -3.04 -32.36
N ASP A 268 -14.29 -2.17 -31.37
CA ASP A 268 -13.47 -0.95 -31.57
C ASP A 268 -12.72 -0.59 -30.27
N PRO A 269 -11.75 -1.41 -29.85
CA PRO A 269 -11.07 -1.21 -28.60
C PRO A 269 -10.04 -0.07 -28.72
N LYS A 270 -10.17 0.95 -27.86
CA LYS A 270 -9.37 2.18 -27.84
C LYS A 270 -8.75 2.41 -26.47
N VAL A 271 -7.54 2.97 -26.43
CA VAL A 271 -6.97 3.43 -25.16
C VAL A 271 -7.86 4.53 -24.59
N ARG A 272 -8.10 4.50 -23.28
CA ARG A 272 -8.92 5.50 -22.58
C ARG A 272 -8.30 6.89 -22.75
N SER A 273 -9.05 7.79 -23.40
CA SER A 273 -8.60 9.15 -23.72
C SER A 273 -8.21 9.94 -22.47
N ALA A 274 -8.95 9.79 -21.38
CA ALA A 274 -8.65 10.46 -20.11
C ALA A 274 -7.21 10.19 -19.61
N HIS A 275 -6.72 8.95 -19.75
CA HIS A 275 -5.38 8.57 -19.31
C HIS A 275 -4.31 9.15 -20.25
N LEU A 276 -4.57 9.17 -21.56
CA LEU A 276 -3.70 9.81 -22.54
C LEU A 276 -3.62 11.32 -22.31
N TYR A 277 -4.73 11.98 -21.98
CA TYR A 277 -4.75 13.42 -21.70
C TYR A 277 -4.00 13.75 -20.42
N GLN A 278 -4.20 12.96 -19.36
CA GLN A 278 -3.48 13.11 -18.10
C GLN A 278 -1.96 12.96 -18.31
N LEU A 279 -1.53 11.87 -18.96
CA LEU A 279 -0.12 11.62 -19.19
C LEU A 279 0.53 12.63 -20.14
N SER A 280 -0.17 13.04 -21.21
CA SER A 280 0.35 14.06 -22.13
C SER A 280 0.60 15.40 -21.44
N THR A 281 -0.24 15.76 -20.48
CA THR A 281 -0.07 16.95 -19.64
C THR A 281 1.20 16.87 -18.81
N TYR A 282 1.46 15.73 -18.15
CA TYR A 282 2.69 15.52 -17.37
C TYR A 282 3.93 15.57 -18.26
N LEU A 283 3.89 14.91 -19.42
CA LEU A 283 5.01 14.88 -20.36
C LEU A 283 5.37 16.27 -20.88
N ALA A 284 4.37 17.11 -21.15
CA ALA A 284 4.59 18.49 -21.56
C ALA A 284 5.35 19.30 -20.49
N HIS A 285 4.95 19.17 -19.21
CA HIS A 285 5.60 19.86 -18.09
C HIS A 285 7.03 19.36 -17.84
N VAL A 286 7.25 18.05 -17.89
CA VAL A 286 8.60 17.47 -17.73
C VAL A 286 9.52 17.91 -18.87
N ARG A 287 9.00 18.00 -20.10
CA ARG A 287 9.79 18.43 -21.26
C ARG A 287 10.28 19.86 -21.17
N GLU A 288 9.44 20.74 -20.65
CA GLU A 288 9.83 22.14 -20.45
C GLU A 288 10.84 22.28 -19.30
N ASN A 289 10.66 21.52 -18.21
CA ASN A 289 11.52 21.60 -17.02
C ASN A 289 12.87 20.87 -17.16
N GLU A 290 12.98 19.87 -18.05
CA GLU A 290 14.19 19.05 -18.22
C GLU A 290 14.71 19.09 -19.66
N PRO A 291 15.07 20.27 -20.19
CA PRO A 291 15.57 20.40 -21.55
C PRO A 291 16.86 19.60 -21.73
N GLY A 292 16.91 18.78 -22.78
CA GLY A 292 18.07 17.95 -23.13
C GLY A 292 18.07 16.53 -22.57
N LYS A 293 17.07 16.13 -21.77
CA LYS A 293 16.88 14.72 -21.42
C LYS A 293 15.97 14.00 -22.40
N ALA A 294 16.22 12.71 -22.59
CA ALA A 294 15.30 11.85 -23.31
C ALA A 294 14.05 11.63 -22.43
N ILE A 295 12.87 11.99 -22.94
CA ILE A 295 11.61 11.87 -22.20
C ILE A 295 10.74 10.81 -22.86
N ALA A 296 10.13 9.96 -22.06
CA ALA A 296 9.16 8.98 -22.53
C ALA A 296 7.95 8.88 -21.59
N GLY A 297 6.80 8.56 -22.15
CA GLY A 297 5.59 8.21 -21.41
C GLY A 297 5.39 6.71 -21.33
N LEU A 298 4.77 6.26 -20.24
CA LEU A 298 4.37 4.88 -20.05
C LEU A 298 2.98 4.81 -19.42
N LEU A 299 2.02 4.15 -20.07
CA LEU A 299 0.75 3.76 -19.47
C LEU A 299 0.77 2.28 -19.18
N VAL A 300 0.58 1.88 -17.93
CA VAL A 300 0.61 0.47 -17.51
C VAL A 300 -0.70 0.06 -16.88
N TYR A 301 -1.22 -1.07 -17.35
CA TYR A 301 -2.43 -1.69 -16.85
C TYR A 301 -2.14 -3.12 -16.42
N PRO A 302 -2.69 -3.61 -15.30
CA PRO A 302 -2.65 -5.01 -14.99
C PRO A 302 -3.62 -5.78 -15.91
N SER A 303 -3.24 -6.98 -16.35
CA SER A 303 -4.12 -7.91 -17.07
C SER A 303 -4.00 -9.33 -16.50
N GLY A 304 -4.95 -10.21 -16.84
CA GLY A 304 -4.91 -11.63 -16.51
C GLY A 304 -4.86 -12.48 -17.77
N GLY A 305 -3.82 -12.33 -18.57
CA GLY A 305 -3.58 -13.08 -19.81
C GLY A 305 -3.75 -12.31 -21.12
N GLN A 306 -4.15 -11.04 -21.08
CA GLN A 306 -4.18 -10.20 -22.30
C GLN A 306 -2.91 -9.38 -22.39
N SER A 307 -2.07 -9.67 -23.39
CA SER A 307 -0.91 -8.85 -23.72
C SER A 307 -1.29 -7.78 -24.72
N LEU A 308 -0.97 -6.54 -24.38
CA LEU A 308 -1.12 -5.36 -25.21
C LEU A 308 0.17 -4.56 -25.08
N ARG A 309 0.81 -4.28 -26.21
CA ARG A 309 1.99 -3.40 -26.30
C ARG A 309 1.78 -2.47 -27.49
N LEU A 310 1.59 -1.18 -27.22
CA LEU A 310 1.35 -0.16 -28.23
C LEU A 310 2.40 0.93 -28.08
N HIS A 311 2.97 1.35 -29.21
CA HIS A 311 3.97 2.41 -29.24
C HIS A 311 3.45 3.58 -30.05
N TYR A 312 3.50 4.76 -29.46
CA TYR A 312 3.05 6.01 -30.05
C TYR A 312 4.14 7.07 -29.96
N ARG A 313 4.02 8.10 -30.79
CA ARG A 313 4.69 9.38 -30.57
C ARG A 313 3.61 10.44 -30.39
N LEU A 314 3.46 10.91 -29.16
CA LEU A 314 2.47 11.93 -28.81
C LEU A 314 3.19 13.27 -28.64
N LEU A 315 2.86 14.25 -29.50
CA LEU A 315 3.50 15.57 -29.50
C LEU A 315 5.04 15.50 -29.58
N GLY A 316 5.56 14.54 -30.36
CA GLY A 316 7.00 14.29 -30.52
C GLY A 316 7.63 13.36 -29.47
N THR A 317 6.94 13.12 -28.35
CA THR A 317 7.43 12.31 -27.22
C THR A 317 7.03 10.84 -27.38
N PRO A 318 7.97 9.88 -27.28
CA PRO A 318 7.66 8.45 -27.25
C PRO A 318 6.72 8.10 -26.09
N LEU A 319 5.69 7.30 -26.37
CA LEU A 319 4.71 6.83 -25.41
C LEU A 319 4.47 5.34 -25.63
N THR A 320 4.65 4.54 -24.58
CA THR A 320 4.29 3.12 -24.58
C THR A 320 3.01 2.92 -23.78
N VAL A 321 2.04 2.20 -24.33
CA VAL A 321 0.85 1.72 -23.61
C VAL A 321 0.96 0.21 -23.51
N ALA A 322 0.95 -0.31 -22.29
CA ALA A 322 1.23 -1.69 -22.02
C ALA A 322 0.29 -2.30 -20.98
N THR A 323 -0.03 -3.58 -21.16
CA THR A 323 -0.53 -4.42 -20.06
C THR A 323 0.59 -5.23 -19.45
N VAL A 324 0.44 -5.63 -18.18
CA VAL A 324 1.33 -6.55 -17.46
C VAL A 324 0.49 -7.72 -16.96
N ASP A 325 0.85 -8.94 -17.35
CA ASP A 325 0.06 -10.13 -17.01
C ASP A 325 0.31 -10.60 -15.58
N LEU A 326 -0.51 -10.14 -14.64
CA LEU A 326 -0.41 -10.53 -13.24
C LEU A 326 -0.84 -11.98 -12.98
N SER A 327 -1.34 -12.71 -13.99
CA SER A 327 -1.65 -14.13 -13.87
C SER A 327 -0.46 -15.07 -14.13
N ALA A 328 0.61 -14.55 -14.75
CA ALA A 328 1.82 -15.27 -15.08
C ALA A 328 2.66 -15.70 -13.86
N GLU A 329 3.74 -16.44 -14.09
CA GLU A 329 4.71 -16.75 -13.03
C GLU A 329 5.48 -15.49 -12.62
N TRP A 330 5.83 -15.34 -11.34
CA TRP A 330 6.49 -14.12 -10.85
C TRP A 330 7.77 -13.73 -11.63
N PRO A 331 8.67 -14.66 -12.04
CA PRO A 331 9.82 -14.32 -12.85
C PRO A 331 9.47 -13.70 -14.22
N GLU A 332 8.34 -14.10 -14.81
CA GLU A 332 7.87 -13.57 -16.09
C GLU A 332 7.32 -12.16 -15.90
N ILE A 333 6.53 -11.93 -14.84
CA ILE A 333 6.04 -10.59 -14.45
C ILE A 333 7.22 -9.65 -14.18
N HIS A 334 8.22 -10.13 -13.45
CA HIS A 334 9.43 -9.36 -13.15
C HIS A 334 10.15 -8.96 -14.43
N ALA A 335 10.43 -9.90 -15.32
CA ALA A 335 11.08 -9.62 -16.60
C ALA A 335 10.26 -8.65 -17.46
N GLU A 336 8.94 -8.84 -17.54
CA GLU A 336 8.02 -7.99 -18.29
C GLU A 336 8.06 -6.53 -17.82
N LEU A 337 8.11 -6.31 -16.49
CA LEU A 337 8.21 -4.98 -15.91
C LEU A 337 9.55 -4.30 -16.20
N ILE A 338 10.65 -5.05 -16.18
CA ILE A 338 11.98 -4.51 -16.51
C ILE A 338 12.04 -4.10 -17.99
N GLU A 339 11.54 -4.95 -18.88
CA GLU A 339 11.51 -4.71 -20.32
C GLU A 339 10.74 -3.42 -20.69
N LEU A 340 9.68 -3.08 -19.94
CA LEU A 340 8.91 -1.85 -20.17
C LEU A 340 9.72 -0.56 -20.01
N ILE A 341 10.79 -0.61 -19.22
CA ILE A 341 11.64 0.54 -18.97
C ILE A 341 12.84 0.57 -19.91
N GLU A 342 13.30 -0.59 -20.36
CA GLU A 342 14.39 -0.68 -21.31
C GLU A 342 14.01 -0.03 -22.65
N PRO A 343 14.93 0.73 -23.28
CA PRO A 343 14.65 1.29 -24.58
C PRO A 343 14.45 0.14 -25.58
N ALA A 344 13.31 0.14 -26.27
CA ALA A 344 13.05 -0.80 -27.35
C ALA A 344 14.22 -0.72 -28.34
N ALA A 345 14.99 -1.80 -28.46
CA ALA A 345 16.06 -1.90 -29.44
C ALA A 345 15.44 -1.79 -30.84
N GLY A 346 15.59 -0.64 -31.51
CA GLY A 346 15.41 -0.53 -32.95
C GLY A 346 13.98 -0.30 -33.48
N THR A 347 13.23 0.67 -32.94
CA THR A 347 12.13 1.29 -33.72
C THR A 347 12.57 2.65 -34.25
N GLU A 348 13.49 2.62 -35.21
CA GLU A 348 13.58 3.68 -36.22
C GLU A 348 12.26 3.65 -36.99
N PHE A 349 11.33 4.51 -36.61
CA PHE A 349 10.24 4.86 -37.52
C PHE A 349 10.91 5.51 -38.73
N SER A 350 10.90 4.79 -39.85
CA SER A 350 11.28 5.33 -41.16
C SER A 350 10.47 6.61 -41.36
N ALA A 351 11.14 7.75 -41.30
CA ALA A 351 10.60 8.95 -41.88
C ALA A 351 10.46 8.66 -43.37
N THR A 352 9.24 8.42 -43.83
CA THR A 352 8.91 8.59 -45.23
C THR A 352 9.15 10.07 -45.54
N GLU A 353 10.32 10.34 -46.11
CA GLU A 353 10.55 11.53 -46.91
C GLU A 353 9.58 11.47 -48.10
N ASP A 354 8.40 12.08 -47.93
CA ASP A 354 7.63 12.53 -49.08
C ASP A 354 8.31 13.82 -49.59
N GLN A 355 9.27 13.63 -50.49
CA GLN A 355 9.64 14.61 -51.50
C GLN A 355 8.69 14.43 -52.69
N GLU A 356 7.76 15.36 -52.87
CA GLU A 356 7.59 16.17 -54.10
C GLU A 356 6.57 17.29 -53.90
#